data_AF-A0A376FKF7-F1
#
_entry.id   AF-A0A376FKF7-F1
#
_cell.length_a   1.000
_cell.length_b   1.000
_cell.length_c   1.000
_cell.angle_alpha   90.00
_cell.angle_beta   90.00
_cell.angle_gamma   90.00
#
_symmetry.space_group_name_H-M   'P 1'
#
loop_
_entity.id
_entity.type
_entity.pdbx_description
1 polymer ?
#
loop_
_entity_poly.entity_id
_entity_poly.type
_entity_poly.pdbx_seq_one_letter_code
_entity_poly.pdbx_strand_id
1 'polypeptide(L)'
;MPVFAPTFTPTVRNKLLRAHPWNCAIKRVVLSPVSAAPVFGYGYQFSLPGDLIRVLSVGELRDDIDYRIEGSRLLANVDVIRLRYIFRNEDESTWDAALVDVAEMTMQSKLAYAVTGSTSLRDSLAQEASFLLKQAKSRRWPGRTAGRAGRLSNL
;
A
#
# COMPACT_ATOMS: atom_id res chain seq x y z
N MET A 1 -29.56 21.72 -2.95
CA MET A 1 -28.63 21.37 -4.03
C MET A 1 -27.34 20.91 -3.38
N PRO A 2 -26.98 19.61 -3.38
CA PRO A 2 -25.72 19.20 -2.76
C PRO A 2 -24.59 19.72 -3.64
N VAL A 3 -23.80 20.62 -3.07
CA VAL A 3 -22.54 21.08 -3.64
C VAL A 3 -21.64 19.85 -3.74
N PHE A 4 -21.38 19.39 -4.96
CA PHE A 4 -20.31 18.44 -5.24
C PHE A 4 -18.98 19.13 -4.95
N ALA A 5 -18.61 19.25 -3.68
CA ALA A 5 -17.21 19.30 -3.34
C ALA A 5 -16.59 18.03 -3.94
N PRO A 6 -15.45 18.07 -4.65
CA PRO A 6 -14.80 16.88 -5.13
C PRO A 6 -14.17 16.16 -3.93
N THR A 7 -15.03 15.58 -3.08
CA THR A 7 -14.61 14.71 -1.99
C THR A 7 -13.91 13.56 -2.66
N PHE A 8 -12.63 13.41 -2.34
CA PHE A 8 -11.77 12.41 -2.95
C PHE A 8 -12.45 11.04 -2.95
N THR A 9 -12.74 10.50 -4.14
CA THR A 9 -13.50 9.26 -4.23
C THR A 9 -12.69 8.11 -3.61
N PRO A 10 -13.28 7.29 -2.71
CA PRO A 10 -12.58 6.22 -2.01
C PRO A 10 -12.03 5.14 -2.97
N THR A 11 -12.59 5.04 -4.17
CA THR A 11 -12.12 4.16 -5.24
C THR A 11 -10.77 4.59 -5.81
N VAL A 12 -10.55 5.89 -6.01
CA VAL A 12 -9.25 6.43 -6.47
C VAL A 12 -8.18 6.22 -5.40
N ARG A 13 -8.51 6.53 -4.14
CA ARG A 13 -7.66 6.25 -2.98
C ARG A 13 -7.13 4.82 -2.97
N ASN A 14 -8.06 3.87 -2.96
CA ASN A 14 -7.73 2.47 -2.83
C ASN A 14 -6.92 1.99 -4.05
N LYS A 15 -7.16 2.54 -5.23
CA LYS A 15 -6.37 2.25 -6.43
C LYS A 15 -4.95 2.78 -6.33
N LEU A 16 -4.75 4.01 -5.84
CA LEU A 16 -3.44 4.63 -5.65
C LEU A 16 -2.63 3.93 -4.55
N LEU A 17 -3.27 3.60 -3.42
CA LEU A 17 -2.66 2.84 -2.33
C LEU A 17 -2.28 1.41 -2.76
N ARG A 18 -3.01 0.79 -3.70
CA ARG A 18 -2.65 -0.50 -4.29
C ARG A 18 -1.50 -0.42 -5.28
N ALA A 19 -1.39 0.70 -6.00
CA ALA A 19 -0.46 0.87 -7.11
C ALA A 19 1.01 0.96 -6.66
N HIS A 20 1.27 1.44 -5.44
CA HIS A 20 2.61 1.56 -4.88
C HIS A 20 2.57 1.45 -3.35
N PRO A 21 3.56 0.80 -2.70
CA PRO A 21 3.72 0.83 -1.25
C PRO A 21 4.17 2.22 -0.77
N TRP A 22 3.23 3.06 -0.39
CA TRP A 22 3.50 4.38 0.20
C TRP A 22 3.89 4.25 1.67
N ASN A 23 4.98 4.88 2.09
CA ASN A 23 5.47 4.80 3.48
C ASN A 23 4.41 5.19 4.52
N CYS A 24 3.63 6.24 4.21
CA CYS A 24 2.52 6.72 5.06
C CYS A 24 1.36 5.72 5.21
N ALA A 25 1.23 4.76 4.30
CA ALA A 25 0.17 3.77 4.31
C ALA A 25 0.66 2.38 4.75
N ILE A 26 1.88 2.27 5.30
CA ILE A 26 2.44 1.00 5.76
C ILE A 26 2.25 0.88 7.27
N LYS A 27 1.61 -0.21 7.70
CA LYS A 27 1.50 -0.61 9.11
C LYS A 27 2.21 -1.94 9.34
N ARG A 28 2.64 -2.11 10.59
CA ARG A 28 3.21 -3.37 11.12
C ARG A 28 2.30 -3.83 12.23
N VAL A 29 1.90 -5.09 12.20
CA VAL A 29 1.09 -5.71 13.25
C VAL A 29 1.65 -7.08 13.55
N VAL A 30 1.58 -7.48 14.83
CA VAL A 30 1.82 -8.85 15.25
C VAL A 30 0.46 -9.53 15.34
N LEU A 31 0.27 -10.59 14.57
CA LEU A 31 -0.96 -11.38 14.59
C LEU A 31 -0.75 -12.60 15.48
N SER A 32 -1.74 -12.84 16.34
CA SER A 32 -1.86 -14.04 17.16
C SER A 32 -2.86 -15.01 16.51
N PRO A 33 -2.72 -16.32 16.73
CA PRO A 33 -3.53 -17.31 16.05
C PRO A 33 -4.95 -17.29 16.61
N VAL A 34 -5.92 -17.52 15.74
CA VAL A 34 -7.33 -17.64 16.11
C VAL A 34 -7.56 -19.05 16.68
N SER A 35 -8.43 -19.18 17.68
CA SER A 35 -8.71 -20.47 18.33
C SER A 35 -9.32 -21.53 17.39
N ALA A 36 -10.05 -21.09 16.37
CA ALA A 36 -10.52 -21.99 15.33
C ALA A 36 -9.32 -22.44 14.48
N ALA A 37 -9.09 -23.74 14.34
CA ALA A 37 -8.12 -24.25 13.37
C ALA A 37 -8.73 -24.26 11.96
N PRO A 38 -7.91 -24.16 10.90
CA PRO A 38 -8.38 -24.41 9.54
C PRO A 38 -8.72 -25.90 9.34
N VAL A 39 -9.59 -26.18 8.36
CA VAL A 39 -10.13 -27.53 8.15
C VAL A 39 -9.05 -28.52 7.68
N PHE A 40 -8.05 -28.04 6.92
CA PHE A 40 -6.91 -28.85 6.46
C PHE A 40 -5.72 -27.96 6.04
N GLY A 41 -4.56 -28.57 5.85
CA GLY A 41 -3.37 -27.97 5.23
C GLY A 41 -2.43 -27.24 6.19
N TYR A 42 -2.95 -26.29 6.98
CA TYR A 42 -2.15 -25.49 7.91
C TYR A 42 -2.54 -25.77 9.37
N GLY A 43 -1.62 -25.53 10.31
CA GLY A 43 -1.86 -25.71 11.75
C GLY A 43 -2.59 -24.53 12.39
N TYR A 44 -2.37 -23.31 11.89
CA TYR A 44 -2.90 -22.09 12.47
C TYR A 44 -3.53 -21.18 11.41
N GLN A 45 -4.52 -20.39 11.84
CA GLN A 45 -5.09 -19.31 11.04
C GLN A 45 -5.10 -18.00 11.84
N PHE A 46 -4.98 -16.90 11.12
CA PHE A 46 -4.84 -15.54 11.63
C PHE A 46 -5.90 -14.65 10.99
N SER A 47 -6.56 -13.80 11.76
CA SER A 47 -7.50 -12.81 11.23
C SER A 47 -6.73 -11.62 10.65
N LEU A 48 -6.93 -11.33 9.38
CA LEU A 48 -6.37 -10.12 8.77
C LEU A 48 -7.18 -8.88 9.16
N PRO A 49 -6.53 -7.73 9.35
CA PRO A 49 -7.23 -6.47 9.58
C PRO A 49 -8.20 -6.12 8.44
N GLY A 50 -9.40 -5.63 8.76
CA GLY A 50 -10.41 -5.28 7.75
C GLY A 50 -10.06 -4.06 6.88
N ASP A 51 -9.09 -3.26 7.32
CA ASP A 51 -8.51 -2.13 6.60
C ASP A 51 -7.34 -2.55 5.70
N LEU A 52 -6.98 -3.83 5.64
CA LEU A 52 -5.88 -4.33 4.83
C LEU A 52 -6.18 -4.22 3.34
N ILE A 53 -5.32 -3.50 2.62
CA ILE A 53 -5.39 -3.35 1.17
C ILE A 53 -4.49 -4.37 0.48
N ARG A 54 -3.27 -4.57 0.98
CA ARG A 54 -2.26 -5.45 0.38
C ARG A 54 -1.22 -5.87 1.42
N VAL A 55 -0.84 -7.14 1.43
CA VAL A 55 0.29 -7.65 2.21
C VAL A 55 1.61 -7.32 1.51
N LEU A 56 2.60 -6.83 2.26
CA LEU A 56 3.94 -6.55 1.75
C LEU A 56 4.94 -7.65 2.14
N SER A 57 4.87 -8.11 3.39
CA SER A 57 5.77 -9.14 3.90
C SER A 57 5.14 -9.80 5.13
N VAL A 58 5.31 -11.11 5.21
CA VAL A 58 4.90 -11.97 6.32
C VAL A 58 6.19 -12.51 6.93
N GLY A 59 6.42 -12.25 8.21
CA GLY A 59 7.69 -12.56 8.89
C GLY A 59 8.71 -11.42 8.85
N GLU A 60 9.92 -11.71 9.33
CA GLU A 60 11.06 -10.83 9.16
C GLU A 60 11.72 -10.97 7.77
N LEU A 61 12.66 -10.08 7.45
CA LEU A 61 13.27 -9.98 6.11
C LEU A 61 13.97 -11.27 5.63
N ARG A 62 14.16 -12.25 6.51
CA ARG A 62 14.84 -13.53 6.26
C ARG A 62 14.02 -14.75 6.66
N ASP A 63 12.80 -14.56 7.13
CA ASP A 63 11.94 -15.69 7.47
C ASP A 63 11.25 -16.18 6.20
N ASP A 64 11.46 -17.44 5.85
CA ASP A 64 10.73 -18.12 4.79
C ASP A 64 9.55 -18.87 5.43
N ILE A 65 8.51 -18.11 5.77
CA ILE A 65 7.28 -18.67 6.34
C ILE A 65 6.37 -19.05 5.18
N ASP A 66 6.01 -20.32 5.07
CA ASP A 66 4.94 -20.74 4.18
C ASP A 66 3.60 -20.21 4.71
N TYR A 67 2.97 -19.34 3.93
CA TYR A 67 1.69 -18.75 4.26
C TYR A 67 0.75 -18.78 3.07
N ARG A 68 -0.55 -18.94 3.35
CA ARG A 68 -1.62 -18.81 2.37
C ARG A 68 -2.65 -17.81 2.85
N ILE A 69 -3.12 -16.95 1.96
CA ILE A 69 -4.18 -15.97 2.26
C ILE A 69 -5.48 -16.48 1.63
N GLU A 70 -6.50 -16.69 2.46
CA GLU A 70 -7.83 -17.12 2.04
C GLU A 70 -8.88 -16.15 2.60
N GLY A 71 -9.50 -15.38 1.71
CA GLY A 71 -10.47 -14.35 2.10
C GLY A 71 -9.85 -13.30 3.04
N SER A 72 -10.38 -13.19 4.25
CA SER A 72 -9.88 -12.31 5.32
C SER A 72 -8.99 -13.02 6.33
N ARG A 73 -8.46 -14.20 5.98
CA ARG A 73 -7.65 -15.03 6.88
C ARG A 73 -6.29 -15.34 6.25
N LEU A 74 -5.29 -15.42 7.10
CA LEU A 74 -3.95 -15.89 6.74
C LEU A 74 -3.69 -17.20 7.47
N LEU A 75 -3.25 -18.20 6.73
CA LEU A 75 -2.96 -19.55 7.19
C LEU A 75 -1.45 -19.73 7.22
N ALA A 76 -0.92 -20.25 8.31
CA ALA A 76 0.50 -20.56 8.44
C ALA A 76 0.73 -21.64 9.51
N ASN A 77 1.92 -22.22 9.51
CA ASN A 77 2.33 -23.23 10.49
C ASN A 77 3.17 -22.67 11.65
N VAL A 78 3.09 -21.35 11.87
CA VAL A 78 3.76 -20.63 12.95
C VAL A 78 2.73 -20.07 13.92
N ASP A 79 3.12 -19.87 15.17
CA ASP A 79 2.26 -19.37 16.26
C ASP A 79 2.19 -17.84 16.31
N VAL A 80 3.24 -17.13 15.90
CA VAL A 80 3.27 -15.66 15.89
C VAL A 80 3.73 -15.13 14.53
N ILE A 81 2.93 -14.25 13.92
CA ILE A 81 3.24 -13.66 12.62
C ILE A 81 3.43 -12.16 12.73
N ARG A 82 4.60 -11.69 12.28
CA ARG A 82 4.87 -10.27 12.06
C ARG A 82 4.41 -9.90 10.65
N LEU A 83 3.31 -9.17 10.52
CA LEU A 83 2.77 -8.77 9.23
C LEU A 83 3.12 -7.30 8.94
N ARG A 84 3.67 -7.06 7.75
CA ARG A 84 3.75 -5.73 7.16
C ARG A 84 2.75 -5.62 6.03
N TYR A 85 1.86 -4.65 6.11
CA TYR A 85 0.79 -4.48 5.14
C TYR A 85 0.52 -3.01 4.85
N ILE A 86 -0.11 -2.78 3.70
CA ILE A 86 -0.68 -1.49 3.33
C ILE A 86 -2.09 -1.45 3.92
N PHE A 87 -2.35 -0.48 4.78
CA PHE A 87 -3.68 -0.23 5.32
C PHE A 87 -4.41 0.83 4.50
N ARG A 88 -5.74 0.83 4.58
CA ARG A 88 -6.58 1.87 4.04
C ARG A 88 -6.42 3.12 4.89
N ASN A 89 -5.52 3.99 4.47
CA ASN A 89 -5.34 5.27 5.10
C ASN A 89 -6.46 6.23 4.67
N GLU A 90 -7.34 6.58 5.61
CA GLU A 90 -8.43 7.53 5.37
C GLU A 90 -8.09 8.95 5.81
N ASP A 91 -6.95 9.14 6.45
CA ASP A 91 -6.55 10.41 7.04
C ASP A 91 -5.61 11.15 6.08
N GLU A 92 -6.12 12.16 5.37
CA GLU A 92 -5.34 12.94 4.40
C GLU A 92 -4.14 13.65 5.03
N SER A 93 -4.20 13.98 6.33
CA SER A 93 -3.11 14.69 7.04
C SER A 93 -1.81 13.89 7.09
N THR A 94 -1.90 12.57 6.98
CA THR A 94 -0.76 11.66 7.07
C THR A 94 -0.17 11.30 5.70
N TRP A 95 -0.74 11.81 4.61
CA TRP A 95 -0.29 11.46 3.27
C TRP A 95 1.05 12.13 2.95
N ASP A 96 1.85 11.40 2.16
CA ASP A 96 3.10 11.94 1.63
C ASP A 96 2.77 12.93 0.50
N ALA A 97 3.55 13.99 0.35
CA ALA A 97 3.35 14.99 -0.70
C ALA A 97 3.27 14.34 -2.09
N ALA A 98 4.10 13.32 -2.35
CA ALA A 98 4.06 12.59 -3.61
C ALA A 98 2.75 11.81 -3.85
N LEU A 99 2.08 11.35 -2.77
CA LEU A 99 0.76 10.70 -2.88
C LEU A 99 -0.31 11.74 -3.16
N VAL A 100 -0.24 12.90 -2.50
CA VAL A 100 -1.16 14.03 -2.70
C VAL A 100 -1.08 14.51 -4.15
N ASP A 101 0.11 14.77 -4.69
CA ASP A 101 0.30 15.23 -6.07
C ASP A 101 -0.31 14.26 -7.09
N VAL A 102 -0.05 12.94 -6.92
CA VAL A 102 -0.61 11.92 -7.80
C VAL A 102 -2.14 11.84 -7.66
N ALA A 103 -2.67 11.98 -6.45
CA ALA A 103 -4.11 11.96 -6.20
C ALA A 103 -4.80 13.16 -6.83
N GLU A 104 -4.25 14.36 -6.67
CA GLU A 104 -4.74 15.59 -7.26
C GLU A 104 -4.75 15.52 -8.79
N MET A 105 -3.63 15.15 -9.42
CA MET A 105 -3.56 15.01 -10.89
C MET A 105 -4.53 13.95 -11.42
N THR A 106 -4.67 12.83 -10.71
CA THR A 106 -5.63 11.78 -11.09
C THR A 106 -7.08 12.30 -11.03
N MET A 107 -7.40 13.10 -10.02
CA MET A 107 -8.73 13.73 -9.90
C MET A 107 -8.95 14.80 -10.96
N GLN A 108 -7.96 15.66 -11.20
CA GLN A 108 -8.01 16.67 -12.24
C GLN A 108 -8.23 16.04 -13.62
N SER A 109 -7.53 14.95 -13.95
CA SER A 109 -7.77 14.21 -15.21
C SER A 109 -9.21 13.73 -15.34
N LYS A 110 -9.81 13.20 -14.26
CA LYS A 110 -11.21 12.74 -14.27
C LYS A 110 -12.21 13.87 -14.40
N LEU A 111 -11.94 15.01 -13.77
CA LEU A 111 -12.80 16.20 -13.84
C LEU A 111 -12.61 16.97 -15.13
N ALA A 112 -11.44 16.91 -15.76
CA ALA A 112 -11.10 17.68 -16.95
C ALA A 112 -12.10 17.43 -18.10
N TYR A 113 -12.53 16.19 -18.31
CA TYR A 113 -13.55 15.90 -19.31
C TYR A 113 -14.92 16.51 -18.96
N ALA A 114 -15.33 16.41 -17.69
CA ALA A 114 -16.61 16.95 -17.23
C ALA A 114 -16.65 18.49 -17.27
N VAL A 115 -15.50 19.15 -17.06
CA VAL A 115 -15.42 20.61 -16.99
C VAL A 115 -15.13 21.25 -18.36
N THR A 116 -14.21 20.69 -19.13
CA THR A 116 -13.73 21.32 -20.37
C THR A 116 -14.29 20.70 -21.65
N GLY A 117 -14.88 19.50 -21.56
CA GLY A 117 -15.36 18.74 -22.72
C GLY A 117 -14.26 18.26 -23.68
N SER A 118 -12.99 18.55 -23.39
CA SER A 118 -11.85 18.19 -24.24
C SER A 118 -11.25 16.86 -23.83
N THR A 119 -11.22 15.90 -24.75
CA THR A 119 -10.57 14.60 -24.56
C THR A 119 -9.05 14.71 -24.57
N SER A 120 -8.48 15.67 -25.33
CA SER A 120 -7.02 15.85 -25.39
C SER A 120 -6.45 16.33 -24.05
N LEU A 121 -7.11 17.28 -23.40
CA LEU A 121 -6.69 17.77 -22.08
C LEU A 121 -6.77 16.66 -21.02
N ARG A 122 -7.85 15.86 -21.04
CA ARG A 122 -8.00 14.69 -20.17
C ARG A 122 -6.82 13.73 -20.32
N ASP A 123 -6.45 13.44 -21.57
CA ASP A 123 -5.39 12.47 -21.88
C ASP A 123 -4.00 13.00 -21.49
N SER A 124 -3.72 14.30 -21.69
CA SER A 124 -2.49 14.94 -21.20
C SER A 124 -2.35 14.86 -19.68
N LEU A 125 -3.42 15.19 -18.93
CA LEU A 125 -3.40 15.09 -17.47
C LEU A 125 -3.28 13.64 -16.98
N ALA A 126 -3.88 12.68 -17.72
CA ALA A 126 -3.73 11.26 -17.40
C ALA A 126 -2.27 10.79 -17.59
N GLN A 127 -1.59 11.28 -18.63
CA GLN A 127 -0.17 11.02 -18.84
C GLN A 127 0.68 11.60 -17.72
N GLU A 128 0.43 12.84 -17.32
CA GLU A 128 1.14 13.50 -16.22
C GLU A 128 0.96 12.76 -14.88
N ALA A 129 -0.27 12.38 -14.54
CA ALA A 129 -0.56 11.54 -13.37
C ALA A 129 0.22 10.21 -13.41
N SER A 130 0.31 9.58 -14.58
CA SER A 130 1.09 8.34 -14.75
C SER A 130 2.59 8.56 -14.58
N PHE A 131 3.10 9.73 -14.96
CA PHE A 131 4.49 10.11 -14.83
C PHE A 131 4.87 10.38 -13.37
N LEU A 132 4.04 11.12 -12.63
CA LEU A 132 4.22 11.31 -11.19
C LEU A 132 4.19 9.98 -10.43
N LEU A 133 3.29 9.06 -10.80
CA LEU A 133 3.27 7.72 -10.20
C LEU A 133 4.56 6.94 -10.49
N LYS A 134 5.13 7.08 -11.70
CA LYS A 134 6.44 6.49 -12.03
C LYS A 134 7.57 7.12 -11.22
N GLN A 135 7.56 8.44 -11.02
CA GLN A 135 8.53 9.12 -10.16
C GLN A 135 8.43 8.66 -8.72
N ALA A 136 7.22 8.58 -8.16
CA ALA A 136 6.98 8.05 -6.81
C ALA A 136 7.51 6.61 -6.66
N LYS A 137 7.28 5.76 -7.68
CA LYS A 137 7.85 4.40 -7.72
C LYS A 137 9.38 4.40 -7.78
N SER A 138 9.97 5.34 -8.52
CA SER A 138 11.43 5.49 -8.66
C SER A 138 12.09 5.98 -7.38
N ARG A 139 11.38 6.80 -6.58
CA ARG A 139 11.75 7.23 -5.23
C ARG A 139 11.64 6.09 -4.21
N ARG A 140 12.15 4.93 -4.62
CA ARG A 140 12.35 3.68 -3.91
C ARG A 140 12.79 3.95 -2.47
N TRP A 141 11.97 3.50 -1.53
CA TRP A 141 12.23 3.24 -0.11
C TRP A 141 13.58 3.79 0.44
N PRO A 142 13.58 4.90 1.22
CA PRO A 142 14.75 5.35 1.96
C PRO A 142 15.00 4.38 3.12
N GLY A 143 15.62 3.25 2.81
CA GLY A 143 15.95 2.24 3.82
C GLY A 143 16.83 1.11 3.29
N ARG A 144 17.67 1.44 2.30
CA ARG A 144 18.99 0.82 2.19
C ARG A 144 20.02 1.82 2.72
N THR A 145 20.09 2.00 4.04
CA THR A 145 21.44 2.03 4.60
C THR A 145 21.97 0.62 4.39
N ALA A 146 22.52 0.39 3.19
CA ALA A 146 23.41 -0.73 2.99
C ALA A 146 24.41 -0.64 4.14
N GLY A 147 24.47 -1.68 4.96
CA GLY A 147 25.49 -1.79 5.97
C GLY A 147 26.81 -1.50 5.27
N ARG A 148 27.42 -0.37 5.61
CA ARG A 148 28.84 -0.15 5.37
C ARG A 148 29.50 -1.11 6.35
N ALA A 149 29.53 -2.39 5.96
CA ALA A 149 30.28 -3.43 6.63
C ALA A 149 31.68 -2.86 6.85
N GLY A 150 32.11 -2.88 8.10
CA GLY A 150 33.36 -2.29 8.53
C GLY A 150 34.49 -2.75 7.64
N ARG A 151 35.07 -1.82 6.91
CA ARG A 151 36.42 -1.95 6.38
C ARG A 151 37.32 -1.12 7.30
N LEU A 152 37.60 -1.67 8.48
CA LEU A 152 38.75 -1.28 9.29
C LEU A 152 39.60 -2.55 9.39
N SER A 153 40.43 -2.78 8.36
CA SER A 153 41.90 -2.80 8.50
C SER A 153 42.36 -3.71 9.64
N ASN A 154 42.79 -4.92 9.28
CA ASN A 154 43.79 -5.65 10.05
C ASN A 154 45.03 -4.76 10.16
N LEU A 155 45.42 -4.46 11.40
CA LEU A 155 46.82 -4.36 11.81
C LEU A 155 47.13 -5.64 12.58
#